data_AF-A0AAV8WVW5-F1
#
_entry.id   AF-A0AAV8WVW5-F1
#
_cell.length_a   1.000
_cell.length_b   1.000
_cell.length_c   1.000
_cell.angle_alpha   90.00
_cell.angle_beta   90.00
_cell.angle_gamma   90.00
#
_symmetry.space_group_name_H-M   'P 1'
#
loop_
_entity.id
_entity.type
_entity.pdbx_description
1 polymer ?
#
loop_
_entity_poly.entity_id
_entity_poly.type
_entity_poly.pdbx_seq_one_letter_code
_entity_poly.pdbx_strand_id
1 'polypeptide(L)'
;MFVVVIAAKGAAVQNCFGFIDGTARSICRLSQNQEKYYSGHKRQHCVKYQSLLSPDGIILNLKGSYPGRRHDAGIFRDSELYEQLERVAAFQNGSRFVLFGDQAYGIRELLLCPYPGRGVNEAQRNFNTSMSVVLQAVEWGFQEVLTQFAFIDLNKIKNCYYRI
;
A
#
# COMPACT_ATOMS: atom_id res chain seq x y z
N MET A 1 15.56 8.47 12.36
CA MET A 1 16.21 7.40 11.57
C MET A 1 15.50 7.18 10.24
N PHE A 2 14.21 6.80 10.19
CA PHE A 2 13.47 6.57 8.92
C PHE A 2 13.16 7.84 8.10
N VAL A 3 12.77 8.90 8.78
CA VAL A 3 12.39 10.19 8.18
C VAL A 3 13.55 10.89 7.45
N VAL A 4 14.77 10.71 7.95
CA VAL A 4 15.98 11.30 7.37
C VAL A 4 16.28 10.68 6.00
N VAL A 5 16.00 9.39 5.83
CA VAL A 5 16.18 8.67 4.54
C VAL A 5 15.15 9.13 3.51
N ILE A 6 13.91 9.38 3.93
CA ILE A 6 12.85 9.92 3.05
C ILE A 6 13.22 11.33 2.59
N ALA A 7 13.65 12.19 3.51
CA ALA A 7 14.10 13.54 3.19
C ALA A 7 15.32 13.53 2.26
N ALA A 8 16.28 12.62 2.49
CA ALA A 8 17.46 12.45 1.62
C ALA A 8 17.11 11.98 0.21
N LYS A 9 16.02 11.21 0.05
CA LYS A 9 15.47 10.81 -1.26
C LYS A 9 14.64 11.90 -1.94
N GLY A 10 14.58 13.12 -1.38
CA GLY A 10 13.92 14.28 -2.00
C GLY A 10 12.41 14.32 -1.81
N ALA A 11 11.88 13.63 -0.80
CA ALA A 11 10.46 13.69 -0.49
C ALA A 11 10.07 15.05 0.10
N ALA A 12 8.94 15.59 -0.35
CA ALA A 12 8.40 16.85 0.14
C ALA A 12 7.94 16.79 1.61
N VAL A 13 7.64 15.60 2.13
CA VAL A 13 7.13 15.41 3.49
C VAL A 13 8.25 14.93 4.42
N GLN A 14 8.70 15.81 5.31
CA GLN A 14 9.77 15.53 6.27
C GLN A 14 9.31 14.85 7.57
N ASN A 15 8.05 14.48 7.72
CA ASN A 15 7.56 13.70 8.87
C ASN A 15 6.82 12.44 8.41
N CYS A 16 6.98 12.05 7.15
CA CYS A 16 6.51 10.76 6.68
C CYS A 16 7.40 9.67 7.30
N PHE A 17 6.82 8.60 7.81
CA PHE A 17 7.60 7.50 8.40
C PHE A 17 7.34 6.15 7.73
N GLY A 18 6.32 6.07 6.87
CA GLY A 18 5.99 4.84 6.16
C GLY A 18 4.92 5.06 5.11
N PHE A 19 4.77 4.05 4.26
CA PHE A 19 3.89 4.05 3.11
C PHE A 19 2.89 2.92 3.23
N ILE A 20 1.61 3.24 3.05
CA ILE A 20 0.54 2.26 3.08
C ILE A 20 0.08 1.98 1.66
N ASP A 21 -0.01 0.69 1.32
CA ASP A 21 -0.53 0.28 0.04
C ASP A 21 -1.28 -1.06 0.13
N GLY A 22 -2.25 -1.22 -0.78
CA GLY A 22 -3.06 -2.41 -0.94
C GLY A 22 -2.58 -3.25 -2.11
N THR A 23 -2.20 -4.49 -1.85
CA THR A 23 -1.77 -5.42 -2.91
C THR A 23 -2.79 -6.55 -3.10
N ALA A 24 -3.14 -6.82 -4.36
CA ALA A 24 -4.03 -7.91 -4.73
C ALA A 24 -3.23 -9.12 -5.21
N ARG A 25 -3.57 -10.31 -4.68
CA ARG A 25 -2.95 -11.59 -5.06
C ARG A 25 -3.99 -12.49 -5.69
N SER A 26 -3.74 -12.88 -6.93
CA SER A 26 -4.61 -13.77 -7.69
C SER A 26 -4.78 -15.09 -6.94
N ILE A 27 -6.01 -15.58 -6.90
CA ILE A 27 -6.36 -16.90 -6.39
C ILE A 27 -7.07 -17.71 -7.47
N CYS A 28 -7.15 -19.03 -7.30
CA CYS A 28 -8.03 -19.85 -8.12
C CYS A 28 -9.50 -19.46 -7.89
N ARG A 29 -10.34 -19.71 -8.89
CA ARG A 29 -11.79 -19.54 -8.75
C ARG A 29 -12.32 -20.48 -7.67
N LEU A 30 -12.87 -19.91 -6.61
CA LEU A 30 -13.49 -20.68 -5.53
C LEU A 30 -14.82 -21.31 -6.00
N SER A 31 -15.16 -22.47 -5.45
CA SER A 31 -16.44 -23.16 -5.71
C SER A 31 -17.62 -22.49 -5.00
N GLN A 32 -17.37 -21.86 -3.85
CA GLN A 32 -18.37 -21.16 -3.05
C GLN A 32 -17.98 -19.68 -2.85
N ASN A 33 -18.97 -18.79 -2.74
CA ASN A 33 -18.79 -17.36 -2.47
C ASN A 33 -17.80 -16.64 -3.42
N GLN A 34 -17.65 -17.13 -4.66
CA GLN A 34 -16.64 -16.64 -5.61
C GLN A 34 -16.76 -15.14 -5.92
N GLU A 35 -17.97 -14.59 -5.86
CA GLU A 35 -18.31 -13.21 -6.11
C GLU A 35 -17.72 -12.24 -5.07
N LYS A 36 -17.39 -12.75 -3.86
CA LYS A 36 -16.70 -11.97 -2.82
C LYS A 36 -15.22 -11.77 -3.14
N TYR A 37 -14.64 -12.71 -3.88
CA TYR A 37 -13.22 -12.72 -4.21
C TYR A 37 -12.93 -12.23 -5.63
N TYR A 38 -13.95 -12.02 -6.45
CA TYR A 38 -13.77 -11.44 -7.78
C TYR A 38 -13.57 -9.92 -7.70
N SER A 39 -12.41 -9.43 -8.15
CA SER A 39 -12.14 -8.00 -8.28
C SER A 39 -12.56 -7.52 -9.67
N GLY A 40 -13.56 -6.64 -9.75
CA GLY A 40 -13.99 -6.05 -11.02
C GLY A 40 -12.89 -5.18 -11.66
N HIS A 41 -12.06 -4.52 -10.85
CA HIS A 41 -10.95 -3.69 -11.32
C HIS A 41 -9.83 -4.52 -11.95
N LYS A 42 -9.45 -5.64 -11.32
CA LYS A 42 -8.40 -6.54 -11.85
C LYS A 42 -8.94 -7.64 -12.79
N ARG A 43 -10.27 -7.78 -12.88
CA ARG A 43 -10.98 -8.80 -13.67
C ARG A 43 -10.54 -10.24 -13.40
N GLN A 44 -10.27 -10.55 -12.12
CA GLN A 44 -9.82 -11.87 -11.68
C GLN A 44 -10.24 -12.15 -10.22
N HIS A 45 -10.25 -13.43 -9.83
CA HIS A 45 -10.36 -13.82 -8.43
C HIS A 45 -9.05 -13.50 -7.70
N CYS A 46 -9.14 -12.77 -6.60
CA CYS A 46 -8.00 -12.41 -5.78
C CYS A 46 -8.37 -12.30 -4.29
N VAL A 47 -7.34 -12.34 -3.47
CA VAL A 47 -7.36 -11.83 -2.09
C VAL A 47 -6.57 -10.53 -2.05
N LYS A 48 -6.96 -9.62 -1.16
CA LYS A 48 -6.23 -8.37 -0.93
C LYS A 48 -5.48 -8.43 0.39
N TYR A 49 -4.33 -7.80 0.41
CA TYR A 49 -3.54 -7.52 1.59
C TYR A 49 -3.27 -6.02 1.66
N GLN A 50 -3.24 -5.48 2.86
CA GLN A 50 -2.75 -4.14 3.11
C GLN A 50 -1.39 -4.25 3.80
N SER A 51 -0.43 -3.44 3.39
CA SER A 51 0.88 -3.41 4.02
C SER A 51 1.30 -1.99 4.33
N LEU A 52 2.02 -1.85 5.43
CA LEU A 52 2.77 -0.66 5.78
C LEU A 52 4.25 -0.96 5.55
N LEU A 53 4.90 -0.14 4.72
CA LEU A 53 6.31 -0.27 4.40
C LEU A 53 7.09 0.92 4.94
N SER A 54 8.29 0.64 5.40
CA SER A 54 9.26 1.67 5.71
C SER A 54 9.94 2.18 4.43
N PRO A 55 10.62 3.34 4.49
CA PRO A 55 11.29 3.96 3.34
C PRO A 55 12.48 3.17 2.75
N ASP A 56 13.03 2.29 3.57
CA ASP A 56 14.09 1.33 3.26
C ASP A 56 13.54 -0.02 2.77
N GLY A 57 12.21 -0.16 2.62
CA GLY A 57 11.56 -1.32 2.03
C GLY A 57 11.21 -2.44 3.01
N ILE A 58 11.37 -2.22 4.32
CA ILE A 58 10.97 -3.18 5.34
C ILE A 58 9.45 -3.15 5.49
N ILE A 59 8.82 -4.32 5.46
CA ILE A 59 7.39 -4.45 5.76
C ILE A 59 7.21 -4.34 7.28
N LEU A 60 6.62 -3.23 7.72
CA LEU A 60 6.35 -2.92 9.12
C LEU A 60 5.06 -3.58 9.62
N ASN A 61 4.08 -3.76 8.74
CA ASN A 61 2.80 -4.39 9.05
C ASN A 61 2.21 -5.01 7.79
N LEU A 62 1.62 -6.20 7.89
CA LEU A 62 0.91 -6.88 6.80
C LEU A 62 -0.42 -7.41 7.33
N LYS A 63 -1.53 -6.95 6.74
CA LYS A 63 -2.90 -7.29 7.13
C LYS A 63 -3.62 -7.98 5.98
N GLY A 64 -4.34 -9.05 6.29
CA GLY A 64 -5.10 -9.85 5.34
C GLY A 64 -5.30 -11.29 5.83
N SER A 65 -5.89 -12.19 5.04
CA SER A 65 -6.37 -11.98 3.68
C SER A 65 -7.80 -11.40 3.64
N TYR A 66 -8.03 -10.39 2.81
CA TYR A 66 -9.35 -9.78 2.60
C TYR A 66 -9.97 -10.25 1.27
N PRO A 67 -11.30 -10.33 1.15
CA PRO A 67 -11.95 -10.65 -0.12
C PRO A 67 -11.60 -9.63 -1.22
N GLY A 68 -11.29 -10.11 -2.43
CA GLY A 68 -10.82 -9.30 -3.57
C GLY A 68 -11.76 -8.18 -4.02
N ARG A 69 -13.06 -8.29 -3.70
CA ARG A 69 -14.07 -7.26 -3.97
C ARG A 69 -14.00 -6.07 -3.01
N ARG A 70 -13.33 -6.19 -1.86
CA ARG A 70 -13.24 -5.10 -0.86
C ARG A 70 -12.47 -3.91 -1.43
N HIS A 71 -12.93 -2.71 -1.10
CA HIS A 71 -12.22 -1.46 -1.38
C HIS A 71 -11.12 -1.23 -0.33
N ASP A 72 -10.05 -0.56 -0.72
CA ASP A 72 -8.86 -0.37 0.14
C ASP A 72 -9.17 0.53 1.35
N ALA A 73 -10.01 1.56 1.21
CA ALA A 73 -10.58 2.30 2.34
C ALA A 73 -11.37 1.42 3.33
N GLY A 74 -12.09 0.40 2.83
CA GLY A 74 -12.79 -0.55 3.67
C GLY A 74 -11.80 -1.40 4.46
N ILE A 75 -10.81 -1.96 3.76
CA ILE A 75 -9.73 -2.73 4.37
C ILE A 75 -8.97 -1.92 5.44
N PHE A 76 -8.72 -0.64 5.19
CA PHE A 76 -8.05 0.23 6.15
C PHE A 76 -8.85 0.49 7.42
N ARG A 77 -10.18 0.54 7.31
CA ARG A 77 -11.05 0.62 8.48
C ARG A 77 -11.05 -0.69 9.25
N ASP A 78 -11.10 -1.82 8.55
CA ASP A 78 -11.15 -3.14 9.17
C ASP A 78 -9.80 -3.57 9.78
N SER A 79 -8.68 -3.00 9.31
CA SER A 79 -7.34 -3.41 9.74
C SER A 79 -6.93 -2.84 11.09
N GLU A 80 -7.71 -1.89 11.62
CA GLU A 80 -7.46 -1.11 12.83
C GLU A 80 -6.10 -0.37 12.81
N LEU A 81 -5.53 -0.19 11.62
CA LEU A 81 -4.20 0.40 11.47
C LEU A 81 -4.22 1.87 11.88
N TYR A 82 -5.30 2.59 11.62
CA TYR A 82 -5.39 4.01 11.99
C TYR A 82 -5.42 4.21 13.51
N GLU A 83 -6.17 3.38 14.23
CA GLU A 83 -6.25 3.37 15.69
C GLU A 83 -4.90 2.99 16.32
N GLN A 84 -4.16 2.07 15.68
CA GLN A 84 -2.79 1.75 16.09
C GLN A 84 -1.85 2.94 15.88
N LEU A 85 -1.95 3.65 14.75
CA LEU A 85 -1.17 4.84 14.47
C LEU A 85 -1.42 5.95 15.49
N GLU A 86 -2.67 6.21 15.85
CA GLU A 86 -3.01 7.25 16.84
C GLU A 86 -2.32 7.02 18.20
N ARG A 87 -2.08 5.76 18.57
CA ARG A 87 -1.39 5.41 19.83
C ARG A 87 0.13 5.57 19.76
N VAL A 88 0.73 5.35 18.59
CA VAL A 88 2.21 5.25 18.44
C VAL A 88 2.84 6.40 17.68
N ALA A 89 2.06 7.20 16.95
CA ALA A 89 2.57 8.24 16.06
C ALA A 89 2.98 9.54 16.78
N ALA A 90 2.70 9.67 18.08
CA ALA A 90 3.06 10.84 18.88
C ALA A 90 4.42 10.66 19.56
N PHE A 91 5.35 11.60 19.34
CA PHE A 91 6.63 11.67 20.04
C PHE A 91 6.53 12.51 21.31
N GLN A 92 7.45 12.28 22.25
CA GLN A 92 7.56 13.05 23.49
C GLN A 92 7.78 14.56 23.25
N ASN A 93 8.29 14.94 22.09
CA ASN A 93 8.50 16.33 21.68
C ASN A 93 7.26 16.98 21.01
N GLY A 94 6.12 16.28 20.96
CA GLY A 94 4.88 16.77 20.37
C GLY A 94 4.79 16.64 18.84
N SER A 95 5.83 16.13 18.15
CA SER A 95 5.72 15.86 16.72
C SER A 95 4.88 14.61 16.44
N ARG A 96 4.13 14.64 15.33
CA ARG A 96 3.39 13.49 14.83
C ARG A 96 3.96 13.03 13.50
N PHE A 97 4.18 11.73 13.36
CA PHE A 97 4.47 11.16 12.05
C PHE A 97 3.20 10.87 11.28
N VAL A 98 3.32 10.97 9.96
CA VAL A 98 2.24 10.70 9.01
C VAL A 98 2.60 9.52 8.12
N LEU A 99 1.59 8.78 7.71
CA LEU A 99 1.70 7.84 6.60
C LEU A 99 1.41 8.53 5.28
N PHE A 100 1.94 7.97 4.21
CA PHE A 100 1.56 8.33 2.85
C PHE A 100 0.95 7.12 2.13
N GLY A 101 -0.16 7.31 1.45
CA GLY A 101 -0.84 6.22 0.73
C GLY A 101 -1.63 6.70 -0.47
N ASP A 102 -2.21 5.75 -1.20
CA ASP A 102 -3.10 6.05 -2.34
C ASP A 102 -4.31 6.89 -1.89
N GLN A 103 -4.79 7.74 -2.79
CA GLN A 103 -6.04 8.49 -2.64
C GLN A 103 -7.24 7.61 -2.28
N ALA A 104 -7.24 6.33 -2.64
CA ALA A 104 -8.27 5.35 -2.30
C ALA A 104 -8.47 5.15 -0.78
N TYR A 105 -7.51 5.54 0.06
CA TYR A 105 -7.62 5.49 1.52
C TYR A 105 -8.34 6.71 2.13
N GLY A 106 -8.38 7.83 1.39
CA GLY A 106 -8.89 9.11 1.87
C GLY A 106 -7.93 9.85 2.81
N ILE A 107 -8.05 11.18 2.84
CA ILE A 107 -7.20 12.04 3.67
C ILE A 107 -7.63 11.96 5.13
N ARG A 108 -6.67 11.78 6.05
CA ARG A 108 -6.85 11.86 7.51
C ARG A 108 -5.67 12.60 8.13
N GLU A 109 -5.76 12.92 9.43
CA GLU A 109 -4.70 13.66 10.13
C GLU A 109 -3.34 12.95 10.07
N LEU A 110 -3.33 11.63 10.25
CA LEU A 110 -2.12 10.80 10.22
C LEU A 110 -1.88 10.10 8.88
N LEU A 111 -2.69 10.39 7.85
CA LEU A 111 -2.58 9.77 6.53
C LEU A 111 -2.74 10.81 5.42
N LEU A 112 -1.62 11.08 4.75
CA LEU A 112 -1.55 11.93 3.58
C LEU A 112 -1.76 11.13 2.30
N CYS A 113 -2.38 11.77 1.32
CA CYS A 113 -2.59 11.22 -0.02
C CYS A 113 -2.15 12.24 -1.08
N PRO A 114 -1.86 11.80 -2.32
CA PRO A 114 -1.66 12.71 -3.44
C PRO A 114 -2.85 13.65 -3.65
N TYR A 115 -2.57 14.87 -4.13
CA TYR A 115 -3.62 15.80 -4.56
C TYR A 115 -4.38 15.23 -5.77
N PRO A 116 -5.72 15.33 -5.80
CA PRO A 116 -6.56 14.77 -6.85
C PRO A 116 -6.36 15.50 -8.18
N GLY A 117 -6.22 14.78 -9.29
CA GLY A 117 -5.81 15.31 -10.61
C GLY A 117 -6.64 16.43 -11.26
N ARG A 118 -7.79 16.85 -10.70
CA ARG A 118 -8.58 17.99 -11.21
C ARG A 118 -8.25 19.26 -10.42
N GLY A 119 -7.84 20.32 -11.12
CA GLY A 119 -7.59 21.64 -10.50
C GLY A 119 -6.28 21.74 -9.73
N VAL A 120 -5.33 20.83 -9.99
CA VAL A 120 -4.02 20.79 -9.31
C VAL A 120 -3.15 21.95 -9.77
N ASN A 121 -2.73 22.80 -8.83
CA ASN A 121 -1.78 23.87 -9.11
C ASN A 121 -0.34 23.34 -9.25
N GLU A 122 0.59 24.19 -9.69
CA GLU A 122 1.97 23.79 -9.92
C GLU A 122 2.66 23.24 -8.65
N ALA A 123 2.45 23.87 -7.51
CA ALA A 123 3.02 23.42 -6.24
C ALA A 123 2.51 22.02 -5.83
N GLN A 124 1.22 21.76 -5.99
CA GLN A 124 0.61 20.45 -5.72
C GLN A 124 1.08 19.38 -6.71
N ARG A 125 1.32 19.75 -7.98
CA ARG A 125 1.91 18.86 -8.98
C ARG A 125 3.33 18.49 -8.59
N ASN A 126 4.15 19.46 -8.19
CA ASN A 126 5.52 19.23 -7.72
C ASN A 126 5.54 18.34 -6.47
N PHE A 127 4.61 18.56 -5.55
CA PHE A 127 4.41 17.69 -4.39
C PHE A 127 4.10 16.24 -4.79
N ASN A 128 3.10 16.04 -5.65
CA ASN A 128 2.72 14.70 -6.12
C ASN A 128 3.88 14.01 -6.84
N THR A 129 4.62 14.73 -7.68
CA THR A 129 5.80 14.20 -8.38
C THR A 129 6.88 13.74 -7.39
N SER A 130 7.22 14.58 -6.40
CA SER A 130 8.19 14.25 -5.35
C SER A 130 7.78 13.01 -4.56
N MET A 131 6.51 12.91 -4.16
CA MET A 131 6.02 11.77 -3.39
C MET A 131 5.88 10.49 -4.22
N SER A 132 5.60 10.60 -5.53
CA SER A 132 5.48 9.45 -6.43
C SER A 132 6.78 8.65 -6.55
N VAL A 133 7.94 9.33 -6.55
CA VAL A 133 9.26 8.66 -6.57
C VAL A 133 9.42 7.73 -5.37
N VAL A 134 8.97 8.15 -4.19
CA VAL A 134 9.11 7.34 -2.98
C VAL A 134 8.08 6.21 -2.94
N LEU A 135 6.87 6.44 -3.47
CA LEU A 135 5.88 5.38 -3.66
C LEU A 135 6.34 4.29 -4.64
N GLN A 136 7.05 4.63 -5.71
CA GLN A 136 7.60 3.63 -6.63
C GLN A 136 8.58 2.66 -5.94
N ALA A 137 9.41 3.17 -5.02
CA ALA A 137 10.31 2.31 -4.24
C ALA A 137 9.53 1.31 -3.35
N VAL A 138 8.34 1.69 -2.89
CA VAL A 138 7.45 0.84 -2.10
C VAL A 138 6.83 -0.25 -2.97
N GLU A 139 6.35 0.09 -4.17
CA GLU A 139 5.87 -0.89 -5.15
C GLU A 139 6.95 -1.93 -5.48
N TRP A 140 8.20 -1.49 -5.63
CA TRP A 140 9.33 -2.40 -5.83
C TRP A 140 9.56 -3.34 -4.64
N GLY A 141 9.37 -2.87 -3.40
CA GLY A 141 9.42 -3.72 -2.21
C GLY A 141 8.41 -4.86 -2.24
N PHE A 142 7.18 -4.61 -2.70
CA PHE A 142 6.19 -5.68 -2.88
C PHE A 142 6.55 -6.65 -4.01
N GLN A 143 7.16 -6.15 -5.08
CA GLN A 143 7.60 -6.98 -6.19
C GLN A 143 8.77 -7.89 -5.79
N GLU A 144 9.63 -7.44 -4.89
CA GLU A 144 10.73 -8.24 -4.33
C GLU A 144 10.19 -9.46 -3.59
N VAL A 145 9.14 -9.30 -2.77
CA VAL A 145 8.47 -10.43 -2.10
C VAL A 145 7.98 -11.48 -3.12
N LEU A 146 7.39 -11.05 -4.25
CA LEU A 146 6.97 -11.97 -5.32
C LEU A 146 8.13 -12.63 -6.08
N THR A 147 9.30 -12.00 -6.04
CA THR A 147 10.51 -12.51 -6.68
C THR A 147 11.12 -13.60 -5.79
N GLN A 148 11.25 -13.33 -4.50
CA GLN A 148 11.77 -14.27 -3.50
C GLN A 148 10.82 -15.45 -3.25
N PHE A 149 9.51 -15.19 -3.22
CA PHE A 149 8.48 -16.19 -2.97
C PHE A 149 7.62 -16.44 -4.22
N ALA A 150 8.28 -16.75 -5.34
CA ALA A 150 7.62 -16.94 -6.64
C ALA A 150 6.52 -18.04 -6.64
N PHE A 151 6.58 -19.00 -5.71
CA PHE A 151 5.56 -20.04 -5.54
C PHE A 151 4.23 -19.52 -4.96
N ILE A 152 4.15 -18.26 -4.53
CA ILE A 152 2.91 -17.62 -4.10
C ILE A 152 2.19 -16.95 -5.30
N ASP A 153 2.90 -16.76 -6.41
CA ASP A 153 2.36 -16.15 -7.62
C ASP A 153 1.70 -17.20 -8.52
N LEU A 154 0.37 -17.26 -8.48
CA LEU A 154 -0.39 -18.17 -9.32
C LEU A 154 -0.12 -18.02 -10.82
N ASN A 155 0.25 -16.84 -11.31
CA ASN A 155 0.55 -16.65 -12.73
C ASN A 155 1.86 -17.34 -13.10
N LYS A 156 2.87 -17.31 -12.21
CA LYS A 156 4.13 -18.05 -12.38
C LYS A 156 3.89 -19.55 -12.28
N ILE A 157 3.05 -19.98 -11.33
CA ILE A 157 2.74 -21.40 -11.12
C ILE A 157 1.98 -22.02 -12.30
N LYS A 158 0.98 -21.34 -12.87
CA LYS A 158 0.25 -21.85 -14.03
C LYS A 158 1.19 -22.16 -15.19
N ASN A 159 2.19 -21.32 -15.44
CA ASN A 159 3.19 -21.56 -16.48
C ASN A 159 4.08 -22.78 -16.24
N CYS A 160 4.22 -23.24 -14.99
CA CYS A 160 4.95 -24.47 -14.67
C CYS A 160 4.12 -25.74 -14.95
N TYR A 161 2.80 -25.70 -14.76
CA TYR A 161 1.93 -26.86 -14.98
C TYR A 161 1.52 -27.09 -16.44
N TYR A 162 1.65 -26.08 -17.32
CA TYR A 162 1.37 -26.19 -18.75
C TYR A 162 2.62 -26.43 -19.63
N ARG A 163 3.75 -26.81 -19.02
CA ARG A 163 5.03 -27.10 -19.71
C ARG A 163 5.49 -28.55 -19.59
N ILE A 164 4.57 -29.48 -19.30
CA ILE A 164 4.80 -30.93 -19.29
C ILE A 164 4.06 -31.54 -20.47
#